data_AF-A0A323UGJ4-F1
#
_entry.id   AF-A0A323UGJ4-F1
#
_cell.length_a   1.000
_cell.length_b   1.000
_cell.length_c   1.000
_cell.angle_alpha   90.00
_cell.angle_beta   90.00
_cell.angle_gamma   90.00
#
_symmetry.space_group_name_H-M   'P 1'
#
loop_
_entity.id
_entity.type
_entity.pdbx_description
1 polymer ?
#
loop_
_entity_poly.entity_id
_entity_poly.type
_entity_poly.pdbx_seq_one_letter_code
_entity_poly.pdbx_strand_id
1 'polypeptide(L)'
;MRKLFLIAMLAGLGLTTTAEARDYRVCLRVYQSYHDWYDECSYDTMAQCRMSASGRHADCMINPWYTAPQPAKKKLRKHRRQHRQH
;
A
#
# COMPACT_ATOMS: atom_id res chain seq x y z
N MET A 1 1.03 -32.11 -31.92
CA MET A 1 1.35 -30.82 -31.28
C MET A 1 0.22 -30.22 -30.46
N ARG A 2 -1.04 -30.13 -30.94
CA ARG A 2 -2.14 -29.48 -30.18
C ARG A 2 -2.50 -30.15 -28.84
N LYS A 3 -2.35 -31.47 -28.73
CA LYS A 3 -2.70 -32.24 -27.51
C LYS A 3 -1.78 -31.98 -26.32
N LEU A 4 -0.54 -31.57 -26.59
CA LEU A 4 0.47 -31.32 -25.56
C LEU A 4 0.18 -30.03 -24.77
N PHE A 5 -0.49 -29.06 -25.40
CA PHE A 5 -0.85 -27.79 -24.75
C PHE A 5 -1.91 -27.95 -23.65
N LEU A 6 -2.77 -28.98 -23.72
CA LEU A 6 -3.85 -29.15 -22.75
C LEU A 6 -3.35 -29.62 -21.38
N ILE A 7 -2.21 -30.30 -21.32
CA ILE A 7 -1.70 -30.92 -20.08
C ILE A 7 -0.98 -29.88 -19.20
N ALA A 8 -0.42 -28.81 -19.79
CA ALA A 8 0.33 -27.80 -19.04
C ALA A 8 -0.56 -26.83 -18.23
N MET A 9 -1.88 -26.80 -18.48
CA MET A 9 -2.80 -25.83 -17.85
C MET A 9 -3.22 -26.21 -16.42
N LEU A 10 -2.99 -27.45 -15.97
CA LEU A 10 -3.61 -28.01 -14.76
C LEU A 10 -2.76 -27.95 -13.47
N ALA A 11 -1.51 -27.46 -13.51
CA ALA A 11 -0.60 -27.54 -12.36
C ALA A 11 -0.48 -26.25 -11.50
N GLY A 12 -1.30 -25.22 -11.76
CA GLY A 12 -1.07 -23.86 -11.24
C GLY A 12 -1.96 -23.36 -10.11
N LEU A 13 -2.74 -24.20 -9.42
CA LEU A 13 -3.63 -23.75 -8.33
C LEU A 13 -2.86 -23.64 -7.01
N GLY A 14 -2.13 -22.55 -6.84
CA GLY A 14 -1.33 -22.25 -5.63
C GLY A 14 -1.94 -21.17 -4.72
N LEU A 15 -1.78 -21.42 -3.40
CA LEU A 15 -1.51 -20.48 -2.30
C LEU A 15 -2.44 -19.26 -2.14
N THR A 16 -3.32 -19.31 -1.13
CA THR A 16 -4.04 -18.14 -0.63
C THR A 16 -3.17 -17.39 0.40
N THR A 17 -2.89 -16.11 0.16
CA THR A 17 -2.28 -15.22 1.16
C THR A 17 -3.35 -14.59 2.05
N THR A 18 -3.06 -14.36 3.33
CA THR A 18 -3.96 -13.61 4.23
C THR A 18 -4.00 -12.13 3.86
N ALA A 19 -5.20 -11.54 3.88
CA ALA A 19 -5.35 -10.10 3.66
C ALA A 19 -4.99 -9.35 4.94
N GLU A 20 -3.80 -8.75 4.97
CA GLU A 20 -3.37 -7.86 6.05
C GLU A 20 -4.03 -6.48 5.89
N ALA A 21 -4.59 -5.93 6.97
CA ALA A 21 -5.08 -4.55 6.99
C ALA A 21 -3.88 -3.60 6.97
N ARG A 22 -3.52 -3.12 5.78
CA ARG A 22 -2.41 -2.16 5.57
C ARG A 22 -2.94 -0.75 5.37
N ASP A 23 -2.35 0.21 6.09
CA ASP A 23 -2.61 1.63 5.88
C ASP A 23 -1.81 2.16 4.67
N TYR A 24 -2.48 2.32 3.53
CA TYR A 24 -1.88 2.87 2.31
C TYR A 24 -1.95 4.39 2.29
N ARG A 25 -0.88 5.05 1.81
CA ARG A 25 -0.80 6.53 1.81
C ARG A 25 -1.43 7.20 0.59
N VAL A 26 -1.67 6.47 -0.50
CA VAL A 26 -2.29 6.99 -1.72
C VAL A 26 -3.52 6.17 -2.09
N CYS A 27 -4.57 6.87 -2.52
CA CYS A 27 -5.79 6.26 -3.05
C CYS A 27 -5.99 6.64 -4.51
N LEU A 28 -6.58 5.72 -5.27
CA LEU A 28 -7.11 5.96 -6.60
C LEU A 28 -8.61 6.26 -6.49
N ARG A 29 -9.01 7.49 -6.81
CA ARG A 29 -10.41 7.90 -6.87
C ARG A 29 -10.97 7.59 -8.25
N VAL A 30 -11.93 6.69 -8.33
CA VAL A 30 -12.59 6.33 -9.58
C VAL A 30 -13.95 7.00 -9.65
N TYR A 31 -14.18 7.75 -10.71
CA TYR A 31 -15.45 8.43 -10.95
C TYR A 31 -16.40 7.51 -11.71
N GLN A 32 -17.55 7.24 -11.11
CA GLN A 32 -18.65 6.52 -11.77
C GLN A 32 -19.58 7.49 -12.50
N SER A 33 -19.74 8.69 -11.95
CA SER A 33 -20.52 9.79 -12.50
C SER A 33 -19.96 11.12 -11.99
N TYR A 34 -20.51 12.25 -12.44
CA TYR A 34 -20.10 13.58 -11.98
C TYR A 34 -20.25 13.78 -10.46
N HIS A 35 -21.22 13.08 -9.84
CA HIS A 35 -21.50 13.17 -8.40
C HIS A 35 -21.22 11.88 -7.62
N ASP A 36 -20.63 10.86 -8.27
CA ASP A 36 -20.40 9.58 -7.63
C ASP A 36 -18.98 9.07 -7.92
N TRP A 37 -18.28 8.71 -6.86
CA TRP A 37 -16.92 8.19 -6.90
C TRP A 37 -16.66 7.26 -5.72
N TYR A 38 -15.67 6.39 -5.88
CA TYR A 38 -15.13 5.58 -4.80
C TYR A 38 -13.61 5.67 -4.76
N ASP A 39 -13.04 5.49 -3.57
CA ASP A 39 -11.60 5.58 -3.34
C ASP A 39 -11.00 4.18 -3.08
N GLU A 40 -10.05 3.77 -3.91
CA GLU A 40 -9.30 2.53 -3.80
C GLU A 40 -7.92 2.83 -3.18
N CYS A 41 -7.81 2.68 -1.85
CA CYS A 41 -6.60 2.98 -1.08
C CYS A 41 -5.69 1.75 -0.97
N SER A 42 -4.99 1.42 -2.06
CA SER A 42 -4.11 0.25 -2.15
C SER A 42 -2.69 0.58 -2.63
N TYR A 43 -2.29 1.86 -2.56
CA TYR A 43 -1.05 2.34 -3.17
C TYR A 43 -0.13 3.00 -2.16
N ASP A 44 1.15 2.62 -2.22
CA ASP A 44 2.18 3.28 -1.43
C ASP A 44 2.68 4.53 -2.10
N THR A 45 2.66 4.71 -3.43
CA THR A 45 3.22 5.93 -4.07
C THR A 45 2.26 6.54 -5.08
N MET A 46 2.42 7.84 -5.32
CA MET A 46 1.69 8.53 -6.39
C MET A 46 2.01 7.94 -7.76
N ALA A 47 3.26 7.51 -7.98
CA ALA A 47 3.66 6.83 -9.21
C ALA A 47 2.93 5.49 -9.39
N GLN A 48 2.83 4.67 -8.34
CA GLN A 48 2.04 3.43 -8.37
C GLN A 48 0.58 3.68 -8.68
N CYS A 49 -0.04 4.67 -8.03
CA CYS A 49 -1.42 5.03 -8.34
C CYS A 49 -1.60 5.49 -9.80
N ARG A 50 -0.69 6.33 -10.32
CA ARG A 50 -0.77 6.83 -11.71
C ARG A 50 -0.62 5.71 -12.74
N MET A 51 0.21 4.70 -12.45
CA MET A 51 0.28 3.50 -13.28
C MET A 51 -1.09 2.82 -13.38
N SER A 52 -1.80 2.66 -12.25
CA SER A 52 -3.14 2.09 -12.22
C SER A 52 -4.24 3.01 -12.76
N ALA A 53 -4.07 4.34 -12.67
CA ALA A 53 -5.05 5.32 -13.16
C ALA A 53 -5.15 5.37 -14.69
N SER A 54 -4.08 4.94 -15.38
CA SER A 54 -3.97 5.05 -16.83
C SER A 54 -5.12 4.32 -17.53
N GLY A 55 -5.85 5.04 -18.39
CA GLY A 55 -7.01 4.50 -19.14
C GLY A 55 -8.30 4.34 -18.32
N ARG A 56 -8.33 4.78 -17.05
CA ARG A 56 -9.53 4.81 -16.21
C ARG A 56 -10.03 6.25 -16.06
N HIS A 57 -11.32 6.42 -15.81
CA HIS A 57 -11.89 7.68 -15.32
C HIS A 57 -11.54 7.84 -13.83
N ALA A 58 -10.26 8.09 -13.54
CA ALA A 58 -9.76 8.09 -12.17
C ALA A 58 -8.63 9.09 -11.95
N ASP A 59 -8.55 9.61 -10.74
CA ASP A 59 -7.48 10.49 -10.26
C ASP A 59 -6.77 9.88 -9.04
N CYS A 60 -5.58 10.36 -8.76
CA CYS A 60 -4.81 9.96 -7.59
C CYS A 60 -4.81 11.03 -6.52
N MET A 61 -5.05 10.61 -5.27
CA MET A 61 -5.09 11.50 -4.12
C MET A 61 -4.34 10.91 -2.93
N ILE A 62 -3.92 11.78 -2.00
CA ILE A 62 -3.39 11.33 -0.71
C ILE A 62 -4.56 10.78 0.11
N ASN A 63 -4.34 9.62 0.75
CA ASN A 63 -5.33 9.01 1.62
C ASN A 63 -5.62 9.94 2.83
N PRO A 64 -6.84 10.47 2.98
CA PRO A 64 -7.18 11.38 4.09
C PRO A 64 -7.09 10.72 5.47
N TRP A 65 -7.21 9.40 5.52
CA TRP A 65 -7.17 8.61 6.76
C TRP A 65 -5.78 8.06 7.09
N TYR A 66 -4.78 8.30 6.23
CA TYR A 66 -3.45 7.78 6.45
C TYR A 66 -2.76 8.46 7.63
N THR A 67 -2.38 7.66 8.62
CA THR A 67 -1.56 8.11 9.75
C THR A 67 -0.12 7.67 9.51
N ALA A 68 0.77 8.64 9.31
CA ALA A 68 2.19 8.34 9.17
C ALA A 68 2.72 7.66 10.46
N PRO A 69 3.46 6.54 10.35
CA PRO A 69 4.11 5.94 11.50
C PRO A 69 4.99 6.96 12.21
N GLN A 70 4.74 7.17 13.50
CA GLN A 70 5.57 8.09 14.29
C GLN A 70 6.98 7.49 14.41
N PRO A 71 8.05 8.28 14.21
CA PRO A 71 9.39 7.79 14.44
C PRO A 71 9.48 7.35 15.90
N ALA A 72 9.90 6.11 16.16
CA ALA A 72 10.04 5.60 17.50
C ALA A 72 10.92 6.56 18.31
N LYS A 73 10.33 7.27 19.27
CA LYS A 73 11.08 8.17 20.15
C LYS A 73 12.12 7.31 20.87
N LYS A 74 13.39 7.42 20.48
CA LYS A 74 14.49 6.78 21.19
C LYS A 74 14.39 7.25 22.64
N LYS A 75 13.95 6.37 23.55
CA LYS A 75 13.97 6.67 24.99
C LYS A 75 15.43 7.00 25.32
N LEU A 76 15.74 8.28 25.56
CA LEU A 76 17.06 8.70 25.98
C LEU A 76 17.34 7.98 27.30
N ARG A 77 18.16 6.92 27.28
CA ARG A 77 18.54 6.20 28.49
C ARG A 77 19.30 7.19 29.35
N LYS A 78 18.67 7.68 30.42
CA LYS A 78 19.25 8.59 31.42
C LYS A 78 20.36 7.85 32.19
N HIS A 79 21.53 7.69 31.56
CA HIS A 79 22.72 7.13 32.17
C HIS A 79 23.46 8.21 32.95
N ARG A 80 23.03 8.38 34.22
CA ARG A 80 23.90 8.35 35.41
C ARG A 80 25.40 8.56 35.10
N ARG A 81 25.90 9.80 35.19
CA ARG A 81 27.34 10.14 35.33
C ARG A 81 27.59 11.64 35.58
N GLN A 82 26.97 12.22 36.62
CA GLN A 82 27.49 13.45 37.26
C GLN A 82 28.18 13.10 38.58
N HIS A 83 29.02 12.06 38.53
CA HIS A 83 30.01 11.69 39.57
C HIS A 83 31.43 11.90 39.03
N ARG A 84 31.66 12.99 38.29
CA ARG A 84 33.00 13.38 37.86
C ARG A 84 32.97 14.85 37.44
N GLN A 85 34.00 15.59 37.85
CA GLN A 85 34.20 17.04 37.71
C GLN A 85 33.62 17.78 38.93
N HIS A 86 34.39 17.88 40.02
CA HIS A 86 35.52 18.81 40.28
C HIS A 86 35.00 20.05 40.99
#